data_AF-A0A3S3P8F6-F1
#
_entry.id   AF-A0A3S3P8F6-F1
#
_cell.length_a   1.000
_cell.length_b   1.000
_cell.length_c   1.000
_cell.angle_alpha   90.00
_cell.angle_beta   90.00
_cell.angle_gamma   90.00
#
_symmetry.space_group_name_H-M   'P 1'
#
loop_
_entity.id
_entity.type
_entity.pdbx_description
1 polymer ?
#
loop_
_entity_poly.entity_id
_entity_poly.type
_entity_poly.pdbx_seq_one_letter_code
_entity_poly.pdbx_strand_id
1 'polypeptide(L)'
;MNVINLQCADETISVSTQIARMSETIASILDNRAKEDQQKPVPLESVSSSILKMIIKWCEYHLNDPKENLALDERNLSEWDKKFLDVDQSTLFELIIATNYLDVKSLLDMSCMKVANMIRGKSAEEVRKMFNIKNDFTAVEEAEVKKESDWLQR
;
A
#
# COMPACT_ATOMS: atom_id res chain seq x y z
N MET A 1 -15.75 -23.73 -2.18
CA MET A 1 -14.78 -22.63 -2.32
C MET A 1 -13.47 -23.10 -1.71
N ASN A 2 -12.37 -23.05 -2.45
CA ASN A 2 -11.07 -23.40 -1.87
C ASN A 2 -10.62 -22.26 -0.94
N VAL A 3 -10.17 -22.62 0.25
CA VAL A 3 -9.70 -21.72 1.29
C VAL A 3 -8.23 -22.04 1.54
N ILE A 4 -7.41 -21.01 1.73
CA ILE A 4 -6.00 -21.14 2.10
C ILE A 4 -5.76 -20.45 3.45
N ASN A 5 -4.74 -20.89 4.16
CA ASN A 5 -4.32 -20.30 5.42
C ASN A 5 -3.09 -19.44 5.20
N LEU A 6 -3.13 -18.19 5.66
CA LEU A 6 -2.02 -17.25 5.66
C LEU A 6 -1.54 -17.08 7.10
N GLN A 7 -0.29 -17.40 7.37
CA GLN A 7 0.33 -17.24 8.68
C GLN A 7 0.97 -15.86 8.78
N CYS A 8 0.34 -14.94 9.51
CA CYS A 8 0.86 -13.61 9.79
C CYS A 8 1.88 -13.66 10.94
N ALA A 9 2.44 -12.50 11.28
CA ALA A 9 3.31 -12.32 12.44
C ALA A 9 2.70 -12.81 13.76
N ASP A 10 1.38 -12.66 13.91
CA ASP A 10 0.64 -12.77 15.16
C ASP A 10 -0.47 -13.83 15.14
N GLU A 11 -1.08 -14.13 13.98
CA GLU A 11 -2.12 -15.16 13.85
C GLU A 11 -2.19 -15.78 12.45
N THR A 12 -2.91 -16.89 12.34
CA THR A 12 -3.26 -17.51 11.05
C THR A 12 -4.64 -17.03 10.59
N ILE A 13 -4.73 -16.56 9.35
CA ILE A 13 -5.98 -16.09 8.73
C ILE A 13 -6.36 -17.01 7.57
N SER A 14 -7.60 -17.47 7.56
CA SER A 14 -8.17 -18.23 6.44
C SER A 14 -8.85 -17.31 5.44
N VAL A 15 -8.51 -17.43 4.16
CA VAL A 15 -9.03 -16.59 3.08
C VAL A 15 -9.35 -17.43 1.84
N SER A 16 -10.29 -17.00 1.01
CA SER A 16 -10.58 -17.70 -0.24
C SER A 16 -9.37 -17.66 -1.17
N THR A 17 -9.13 -18.74 -1.91
CA THR A 17 -8.03 -18.80 -2.88
C THR A 17 -8.16 -17.71 -3.95
N GLN A 18 -9.38 -17.30 -4.32
CA GLN A 18 -9.60 -16.25 -5.32
C GLN A 18 -9.13 -14.89 -4.82
N ILE A 19 -9.50 -14.52 -3.60
CA ILE A 19 -9.10 -13.26 -2.96
C ILE A 19 -7.57 -13.25 -2.76
N ALA A 20 -7.02 -14.35 -2.25
CA ALA A 20 -5.59 -14.45 -2.01
C ALA A 20 -4.74 -14.32 -3.28
N ARG A 21 -5.25 -14.78 -4.43
CA ARG A 21 -4.57 -14.67 -5.73
C ARG A 21 -4.63 -13.28 -6.35
N MET A 22 -5.29 -12.30 -5.72
CA MET A 22 -5.13 -10.90 -6.10
C MET A 22 -3.75 -10.33 -5.71
N SER A 23 -3.03 -11.01 -4.81
CA SER A 23 -1.62 -10.80 -4.56
C SER A 23 -0.79 -11.66 -5.52
N GLU A 24 0.07 -11.02 -6.31
CA GLU A 24 0.96 -11.73 -7.23
C GLU A 24 2.02 -12.56 -6.47
N THR A 25 2.47 -12.06 -5.32
CA THR A 25 3.37 -12.80 -4.42
C THR A 25 2.70 -14.09 -3.93
N ILE A 26 1.47 -14.02 -3.41
CA ILE A 26 0.76 -15.20 -2.92
C ILE A 26 0.39 -16.13 -4.09
N ALA A 27 -0.05 -15.60 -5.22
CA ALA A 27 -0.34 -16.41 -6.42
C ALA A 27 0.89 -17.22 -6.86
N SER A 28 2.06 -16.56 -6.95
CA SER A 28 3.33 -17.19 -7.29
C SER A 28 3.73 -18.28 -6.28
N ILE A 29 3.55 -18.03 -4.98
CA ILE A 29 3.81 -19.03 -3.94
C ILE A 29 2.89 -20.25 -4.10
N LEU A 30 1.60 -20.03 -4.38
CA LEU A 30 0.63 -21.11 -4.53
C LEU A 30 0.93 -21.97 -5.78
N ASP A 31 1.34 -21.35 -6.87
CA ASP A 31 1.60 -22.05 -8.14
C ASP A 31 2.91 -22.86 -8.10
N ASN A 32 3.88 -22.45 -7.30
CA ASN A 32 5.18 -23.12 -7.17
C ASN A 32 5.26 -24.09 -5.98
N ARG A 33 4.17 -24.32 -5.24
CA ARG A 33 4.16 -25.22 -4.08
C ARG A 33 4.21 -26.69 -4.48
N ALA A 34 5.05 -27.45 -3.77
CA ALA A 34 5.01 -28.90 -3.80
C ALA A 34 3.64 -29.42 -3.32
N LYS A 35 3.18 -30.55 -3.85
CA LYS A 35 1.88 -31.15 -3.50
C LYS A 35 1.73 -31.39 -2.00
N GLU A 36 2.83 -31.75 -1.34
CA GLU A 36 2.90 -32.02 0.10
C GLU A 36 2.72 -30.75 0.96
N ASP A 37 3.01 -29.58 0.41
CA ASP A 37 2.94 -28.29 1.09
C ASP A 37 1.65 -27.51 0.78
N GLN A 38 0.76 -28.06 -0.04
CA GLN A 38 -0.51 -27.40 -0.41
C GLN A 38 -1.44 -27.17 0.79
N GLN A 39 -1.33 -27.99 1.84
CA GLN A 39 -2.12 -27.84 3.07
C GLN A 39 -1.43 -26.98 4.13
N LYS A 40 -0.12 -26.70 4.00
CA LYS A 40 0.60 -25.86 4.97
C LYS A 40 0.21 -24.40 4.79
N PRO A 41 0.17 -23.59 5.86
CA PRO A 41 -0.10 -22.17 5.70
C PRO A 41 1.00 -21.45 4.90
N VAL A 42 0.66 -20.30 4.30
CA VAL A 42 1.62 -19.39 3.64
C VAL A 42 2.24 -18.47 4.69
N PRO A 43 3.57 -18.55 4.94
CA PRO A 43 4.21 -17.67 5.92
C PRO A 43 4.32 -16.24 5.37
N LEU A 44 3.75 -15.30 6.12
CA LEU A 44 3.74 -13.86 5.89
C LEU A 44 4.13 -13.13 7.19
N GLU A 45 5.25 -13.54 7.80
CA GLU A 45 5.71 -13.07 9.12
C GLU A 45 6.00 -11.56 9.15
N SER A 46 6.27 -10.94 8.00
CA SER A 46 6.52 -9.51 7.87
C SER A 46 5.25 -8.65 7.89
N VAL A 47 4.06 -9.26 7.89
CA VAL A 47 2.77 -8.55 7.84
C VAL A 47 1.97 -8.86 9.10
N SER A 48 1.49 -7.81 9.76
CA SER A 48 0.58 -7.94 10.91
C SER A 48 -0.81 -8.37 10.45
N SER A 49 -1.53 -9.11 11.29
CA SER A 49 -2.89 -9.55 10.98
C SER A 49 -3.86 -8.40 10.72
N SER A 50 -3.71 -7.28 11.42
CA SER A 50 -4.54 -6.08 11.24
C SER A 50 -4.43 -5.53 9.83
N ILE A 51 -3.20 -5.37 9.33
CA ILE A 51 -2.93 -4.88 7.98
C ILE A 51 -3.34 -5.92 6.95
N LEU A 52 -3.07 -7.20 7.18
CA LEU A 52 -3.50 -8.25 6.25
C LEU A 52 -5.03 -8.31 6.11
N LYS A 53 -5.78 -8.16 7.21
CA LYS A 53 -7.25 -8.07 7.19
C LYS A 53 -7.73 -6.88 6.36
N MET A 54 -7.06 -5.74 6.45
CA MET A 54 -7.38 -4.58 5.61
C MET A 54 -7.17 -4.88 4.13
N ILE A 55 -6.02 -5.49 3.77
CA ILE A 55 -5.72 -5.87 2.38
C ILE A 55 -6.75 -6.89 1.87
N ILE A 56 -7.07 -7.91 2.67
CA ILE A 56 -8.08 -8.92 2.32
C ILE A 56 -9.44 -8.26 2.07
N LYS A 57 -9.87 -7.35 2.95
CA LYS A 57 -11.13 -6.60 2.78
C LYS A 57 -11.13 -5.76 1.50
N TRP A 58 -10.00 -5.16 1.15
CA TRP A 58 -9.85 -4.43 -0.11
C TRP A 58 -9.98 -5.35 -1.32
N CYS A 59 -9.26 -6.48 -1.30
CA CYS A 59 -9.33 -7.50 -2.34
C CYS A 59 -10.74 -8.08 -2.50
N GLU A 60 -11.47 -8.31 -1.39
CA GLU A 60 -12.86 -8.76 -1.42
C GLU A 60 -13.79 -7.80 -2.17
N TYR A 61 -13.63 -6.50 -1.92
CA TYR A 61 -14.45 -5.48 -2.57
C TYR A 61 -14.13 -5.37 -4.07
N HIS A 62 -12.84 -5.41 -4.43
CA HIS A 62 -12.37 -5.20 -5.81
C HIS A 62 -12.21 -6.50 -6.62
N LEU A 63 -12.63 -7.65 -6.09
CA LEU A 63 -12.43 -8.96 -6.73
C LEU A 63 -13.03 -9.04 -8.14
N ASN A 64 -14.17 -8.37 -8.34
CA ASN A 64 -14.94 -8.41 -9.58
C ASN A 64 -14.81 -7.12 -10.40
N ASP A 65 -13.93 -6.21 -9.99
CA ASP A 65 -13.75 -4.97 -10.71
C ASP A 65 -13.07 -5.22 -12.06
N PRO A 66 -13.37 -4.40 -13.08
CA PRO A 66 -12.70 -4.49 -14.36
C PRO A 66 -11.19 -4.37 -14.17
N LYS A 67 -10.42 -5.31 -14.71
CA LYS A 67 -8.94 -5.26 -14.68
C LYS A 67 -8.36 -4.15 -15.57
N GLU A 68 -9.17 -3.23 -16.07
CA GLU A 68 -8.70 -2.13 -16.89
C GLU A 68 -7.81 -1.22 -16.05
N ASN A 69 -6.56 -1.04 -16.51
CA ASN A 69 -5.66 -0.01 -16.01
C ASN A 69 -6.21 1.35 -16.44
N LEU A 70 -7.28 1.81 -15.78
CA LEU A 70 -7.63 3.22 -15.81
C LEU A 70 -6.44 3.97 -15.21
N ALA A 71 -6.00 5.02 -15.90
CA ALA A 71 -4.98 5.89 -15.36
C ALA A 71 -5.40 6.33 -13.95
N LEU A 72 -4.52 6.08 -12.99
CA LEU A 72 -4.75 6.46 -11.59
C LEU A 72 -4.92 7.97 -11.52
N ASP A 73 -6.13 8.39 -11.19
CA ASP A 73 -6.53 9.76 -10.98
C ASP A 73 -7.41 9.77 -9.73
N GLU A 74 -7.19 10.73 -8.84
CA GLU A 74 -8.03 10.93 -7.66
C GLU A 74 -9.52 11.07 -8.00
N ARG A 75 -9.82 11.64 -9.17
CA ARG A 75 -11.20 11.78 -9.65
C ARG A 75 -11.84 10.43 -9.98
N ASN A 76 -11.02 9.41 -10.22
CA ASN A 76 -11.45 8.06 -10.54
C ASN A 76 -11.49 7.15 -9.29
N LEU A 77 -11.05 7.63 -8.11
CA LEU A 77 -11.20 6.87 -6.87
C LEU A 77 -12.67 6.81 -6.46
N SER A 78 -13.13 5.60 -6.15
CA SER A 78 -14.47 5.41 -5.58
C SER A 78 -14.56 6.04 -4.19
N GLU A 79 -15.77 6.44 -3.78
CA GLU A 79 -16.00 6.90 -2.40
C GLU A 79 -15.67 5.82 -1.37
N TRP A 80 -15.77 4.54 -1.75
CA TRP A 80 -15.38 3.43 -0.91
C TRP A 80 -13.86 3.43 -0.67
N ASP A 81 -13.05 3.61 -1.72
CA ASP A 81 -11.59 3.68 -1.60
C ASP A 81 -11.12 4.87 -0.79
N LYS A 82 -11.77 6.04 -0.99
CA LYS A 82 -11.47 7.24 -0.20
C LYS A 82 -11.68 6.99 1.29
N LYS A 83 -12.78 6.32 1.65
CA LYS A 83 -13.10 5.95 3.03
C LYS A 83 -12.22 4.82 3.56
N PHE A 84 -11.84 3.87 2.72
CA PHE A 84 -10.95 2.77 3.08
C PHE A 84 -9.55 3.29 3.43
N LEU A 85 -9.03 4.26 2.66
CA LEU A 85 -7.74 4.91 2.88
C LEU A 85 -7.82 6.09 3.87
N ASP A 86 -8.96 6.32 4.52
CA ASP A 86 -9.11 7.32 5.57
C ASP A 86 -8.67 6.74 6.93
N VAL A 87 -7.38 6.47 7.02
CA VAL A 87 -6.70 5.93 8.20
C VAL A 87 -5.57 6.86 8.64
N ASP A 88 -5.03 6.63 9.84
CA ASP A 88 -3.88 7.39 10.33
C ASP A 88 -2.62 7.10 9.48
N GLN A 89 -1.63 7.99 9.57
CA GLN A 89 -0.41 7.89 8.77
C GLN A 89 0.39 6.61 9.05
N SER A 90 0.41 6.13 10.29
CA SER A 90 1.15 4.91 10.65
C SER A 90 0.54 3.72 9.93
N THR A 91 -0.78 3.55 10.04
CA THR A 91 -1.54 2.51 9.34
C THR A 91 -1.38 2.62 7.83
N LEU A 92 -1.42 3.83 7.26
CA LEU A 92 -1.24 4.04 5.82
C LEU A 92 0.17 3.60 5.35
N PHE A 93 1.22 3.92 6.09
CA PHE A 93 2.59 3.51 5.75
C PHE A 93 2.79 2.01 5.89
N GLU A 94 2.29 1.40 6.97
CA GLU A 94 2.30 -0.06 7.12
C GLU A 94 1.55 -0.75 5.99
N LEU A 95 0.40 -0.20 5.58
CA LEU A 95 -0.36 -0.68 4.44
C LEU A 95 0.46 -0.61 3.15
N ILE A 96 1.14 0.51 2.87
CA ILE A 96 2.01 0.66 1.68
C ILE A 96 3.11 -0.40 1.67
N ILE A 97 3.80 -0.61 2.80
CA ILE A 97 4.88 -1.58 2.92
C ILE A 97 4.36 -3.01 2.69
N ALA A 98 3.27 -3.38 3.36
CA ALA A 98 2.68 -4.71 3.23
C ALA A 98 2.14 -4.97 1.81
N THR A 99 1.50 -3.97 1.21
CA THR A 99 0.92 -4.07 -0.13
C THR A 99 2.01 -4.18 -1.21
N ASN A 100 3.15 -3.51 -1.02
CA ASN A 100 4.33 -3.68 -1.87
C ASN A 100 4.94 -5.09 -1.73
N TYR A 101 5.03 -5.62 -0.50
CA TYR A 101 5.52 -6.98 -0.26
C TYR A 101 4.62 -8.06 -0.88
N LEU A 102 3.30 -7.87 -0.77
CA LEU A 102 2.31 -8.78 -1.34
C LEU A 102 2.06 -8.55 -2.83
N ASP A 103 2.66 -7.52 -3.43
CA ASP A 103 2.49 -7.14 -4.83
C ASP A 103 1.00 -7.04 -5.23
N VAL A 104 0.27 -6.19 -4.49
CA VAL A 104 -1.12 -5.80 -4.83
C VAL A 104 -1.08 -4.40 -5.42
N LYS A 105 -0.64 -4.32 -6.69
CA LYS A 105 -0.31 -3.07 -7.39
C LYS A 105 -1.37 -1.97 -7.28
N SER A 106 -2.65 -2.30 -7.52
CA SER A 106 -3.73 -1.30 -7.48
C SER A 106 -3.88 -0.62 -6.11
N LEU A 107 -3.80 -1.40 -5.02
CA LEU A 107 -3.88 -0.86 -3.67
C LEU A 107 -2.63 -0.05 -3.31
N LEU A 108 -1.45 -0.48 -3.79
CA LEU A 108 -0.20 0.24 -3.58
C LEU A 108 -0.26 1.60 -4.25
N ASP A 109 -0.66 1.64 -5.51
CA ASP A 109 -0.77 2.84 -6.31
C ASP A 109 -1.75 3.85 -5.68
N MET A 110 -2.91 3.40 -5.20
CA MET A 110 -3.88 4.27 -4.52
C MET A 110 -3.37 4.81 -3.18
N SER A 111 -2.68 3.97 -2.41
CA SER A 111 -2.10 4.39 -1.13
C SER A 111 -0.98 5.41 -1.33
N CYS A 112 -0.12 5.21 -2.34
CA CYS A 112 0.90 6.16 -2.76
C CYS A 112 0.29 7.47 -3.26
N MET A 113 -0.80 7.40 -4.04
CA MET A 113 -1.52 8.58 -4.50
C MET A 113 -2.07 9.40 -3.33
N LYS A 114 -2.67 8.76 -2.31
CA LYS A 114 -3.11 9.44 -1.09
C LYS A 114 -1.97 10.22 -0.43
N VAL A 115 -0.79 9.61 -0.28
CA VAL A 115 0.40 10.29 0.29
C VAL A 115 0.86 11.45 -0.61
N ALA A 116 0.89 11.26 -1.93
CA ALA A 116 1.25 12.32 -2.88
C ALA A 116 0.33 13.53 -2.75
N ASN A 117 -0.96 13.32 -2.48
CA ASN A 117 -1.95 14.39 -2.32
C ASN A 117 -1.81 15.12 -1.00
N MET A 118 -1.37 14.44 0.05
CA MET A 118 -1.01 15.08 1.31
C MET A 118 0.17 16.04 1.13
N ILE A 119 1.08 15.75 0.19
CA ILE A 119 2.26 16.58 -0.10
C ILE A 119 1.92 17.70 -1.10
N ARG A 120 0.99 17.46 -2.03
CA ARG A 120 0.66 18.40 -3.11
C ARG A 120 0.26 19.77 -2.56
N GLY A 121 0.91 20.81 -3.06
CA GLY A 121 0.61 22.20 -2.72
C GLY A 121 1.13 22.66 -1.35
N LYS A 122 1.82 21.78 -0.59
CA LYS A 122 2.50 22.17 0.64
C LYS A 122 3.93 22.59 0.39
N SER A 123 4.41 23.52 1.19
CA SER A 123 5.82 23.89 1.24
C SER A 123 6.67 22.78 1.87
N ALA A 124 7.98 22.79 1.61
CA ALA A 124 8.91 21.84 2.21
C ALA A 124 8.86 21.84 3.75
N GLU A 125 8.68 23.01 4.37
CA GLU A 125 8.54 23.15 5.83
C GLU A 125 7.27 22.48 6.36
N GLU A 126 6.13 22.65 5.67
CA GLU A 126 4.86 22.03 6.05
C GLU A 126 4.89 20.52 5.89
N VAL A 127 5.52 20.02 4.83
CA VAL A 127 5.74 18.59 4.61
C VAL A 127 6.63 18.02 5.72
N ARG A 128 7.76 18.67 6.02
CA ARG A 128 8.65 18.26 7.12
C ARG A 128 7.91 18.19 8.44
N LYS A 129 7.10 19.21 8.76
CA LYS A 129 6.29 19.21 9.98
C LYS A 129 5.22 18.11 9.99
N MET A 130 4.57 17.87 8.85
CA MET A 130 3.52 16.85 8.71
C MET A 130 4.05 15.43 8.92
N PHE A 131 5.22 15.13 8.37
CA PHE A 131 5.86 13.81 8.47
C PHE A 131 6.89 13.72 9.61
N ASN A 132 6.96 14.74 10.47
CA ASN A 132 7.91 14.84 11.57
C ASN A 132 9.39 14.61 11.13
N ILE A 133 9.74 15.15 9.97
CA ILE A 133 11.08 15.07 9.38
C ILE A 133 11.90 16.26 9.88
N LYS A 134 13.08 15.98 10.44
CA LYS A 134 14.03 17.03 10.85
C LYS A 134 14.68 17.64 9.61
N ASN A 135 14.75 18.98 9.55
CA ASN A 135 15.57 19.65 8.54
C ASN A 135 17.06 19.37 8.83
N ASP A 136 17.72 18.71 7.91
CA ASP A 136 19.14 18.35 7.94
C ASP A 136 20.00 19.25 7.07
N PHE A 137 19.40 20.17 6.31
CA PHE A 137 20.13 21.20 5.56
C PHE A 137 20.67 22.30 6.48
N THR A 138 21.87 22.78 6.16
CA THR A 138 22.36 24.06 6.67
C THR A 138 21.63 25.23 5.98
N ALA A 139 21.68 26.42 6.60
CA ALA A 139 21.04 27.61 6.04
C ALA A 139 21.57 27.99 4.65
N VAL A 140 22.82 27.62 4.34
CA VAL A 140 23.44 27.85 3.03
C VAL A 140 22.87 26.88 1.99
N GLU A 141 22.84 25.58 2.31
CA GLU A 141 22.30 24.55 1.42
C GLU A 141 20.81 24.76 1.15
N GLU A 142 20.03 25.15 2.16
CA GLU A 142 18.60 25.45 1.98
C GLU A 142 18.37 26.66 1.06
N ALA A 143 19.22 27.69 1.16
CA ALA A 143 19.15 28.85 0.27
C ALA A 143 19.53 28.49 -1.18
N GLU A 144 20.52 27.61 -1.38
CA GLU A 144 20.92 27.11 -2.69
C GLU A 144 19.82 26.26 -3.32
N VAL A 145 19.28 25.28 -2.59
CA VAL A 145 18.17 24.43 -3.06
C VAL A 145 16.92 25.25 -3.38
N LYS A 146 16.63 26.29 -2.60
CA LYS A 146 15.50 27.20 -2.88
C LYS A 146 15.73 28.00 -4.15
N LYS A 147 16.93 28.54 -4.35
CA LYS A 147 17.31 29.28 -5.56
C LYS A 147 17.30 28.40 -6.82
N GLU A 148 17.67 27.13 -6.68
CA GLU A 148 17.52 26.11 -7.72
C GLU A 148 16.07 25.68 -7.91
N SER A 149 15.20 25.75 -6.90
CA SER A 149 13.79 25.40 -7.07
C SER A 149 12.98 26.55 -7.70
N ASP A 150 13.43 27.79 -7.55
CA ASP A 150 12.74 28.99 -8.04
C ASP A 150 12.58 29.02 -9.58
N TRP A 151 13.44 28.37 -10.36
CA TRP A 151 13.27 28.30 -11.82
C TRP A 151 12.14 27.33 -12.25
N LEU A 152 11.77 26.36 -11.41
CA LEU A 152 10.65 25.44 -11.64
C LEU A 152 9.28 26.08 -11.35
N GLN A 153 9.26 27.20 -10.63
CA GLN A 153 8.05 27.94 -10.25
C GLN A 153 7.73 29.12 -11.19
N ARG A 154 8.55 29.34 -12.23
CA ARG A 154 8.34 30.34 -13.31
C ARG A 154 7.65 29.72 -14.51
#